data_AF-A0A9P8B9A6-F1
#
_entry.id   AF-A0A9P8B9A6-F1
#
_cell.length_a   1.000
_cell.length_b   1.000
_cell.length_c   1.000
_cell.angle_alpha   90.00
_cell.angle_beta   90.00
_cell.angle_gamma   90.00
#
_symmetry.space_group_name_H-M   'P 1'
#
loop_
_entity.id
_entity.type
_entity.pdbx_description
1 polymer ?
#
loop_
_entity_poly.entity_id
_entity_poly.type
_entity_poly.pdbx_seq_one_letter_code
_entity_poly.pdbx_strand_id
1 'polypeptide(L)'
;MPGVAFDKGFSRIGYGKGYYDTFLHSYIAATASTQASKPLLAALALREQVLDEGKIPVEAHDCKLDMIVCPEGILTNEDTPMELGEGVMASMVGMVGMLAH
;
A
#
# COMPACT_ATOMS: atom_id res chain seq x y z
N MET A 1 0.50 2.30 -5.21
CA MET A 1 1.50 1.28 -5.57
C MET A 1 0.84 0.27 -6.49
N PRO A 2 1.35 0.09 -7.72
CA PRO A 2 0.85 -0.93 -8.62
C PRO A 2 1.39 -2.32 -8.25
N GLY A 3 0.67 -3.36 -8.63
CA GLY A 3 1.00 -4.75 -8.36
C GLY A 3 0.12 -5.69 -9.17
N VAL A 4 0.59 -6.92 -9.33
CA VAL A 4 -0.16 -8.03 -9.94
C VAL A 4 -1.17 -8.58 -8.93
N ALA A 5 -0.71 -8.81 -7.69
CA ALA A 5 -1.56 -9.21 -6.57
C ALA A 5 -1.07 -8.59 -5.26
N PHE A 6 -1.96 -8.58 -4.29
CA PHE A 6 -1.80 -8.10 -2.93
C PHE A 6 -2.37 -9.13 -1.97
N ASP A 7 -1.89 -9.18 -0.74
CA ASP A 7 -2.51 -9.99 0.31
C ASP A 7 -3.01 -9.16 1.48
N LYS A 8 -3.86 -9.76 2.32
CA LYS A 8 -4.39 -9.13 3.53
C LYS A 8 -3.31 -8.82 4.59
N GLY A 9 -2.09 -9.32 4.41
CA GLY A 9 -0.90 -8.95 5.19
C GLY A 9 -0.18 -7.71 4.64
N PHE A 10 -0.77 -7.03 3.65
CA PHE A 10 -0.29 -5.84 2.96
C PHE A 10 0.98 -6.05 2.14
N SER A 11 1.28 -7.31 1.80
CA SER A 11 2.34 -7.66 0.87
C SER A 11 1.88 -7.42 -0.57
N ARG A 12 2.83 -7.21 -1.48
CA ARG A 12 2.53 -7.07 -2.91
C ARG A 12 3.48 -7.89 -3.75
N ILE A 13 3.00 -8.36 -4.89
CA ILE A 13 3.85 -8.92 -5.95
C ILE A 13 3.77 -8.02 -7.19
N GLY A 14 4.92 -7.50 -7.60
CA GLY A 14 5.04 -6.69 -8.82
C GLY A 14 5.28 -7.55 -10.06
N TYR A 15 5.56 -6.90 -11.20
CA TYR A 15 5.92 -7.57 -12.46
C TYR A 15 7.36 -8.13 -12.50
N GLY A 16 7.98 -8.29 -11.32
CA GLY A 16 9.39 -8.65 -11.16
C GLY A 16 10.34 -7.45 -11.16
N LYS A 17 11.58 -7.70 -10.70
CA LYS A 17 12.73 -6.76 -10.61
C LYS A 17 12.81 -5.79 -9.43
N GLY A 18 11.88 -5.82 -8.47
CA GLY A 18 12.02 -5.06 -7.21
C GLY A 18 12.18 -3.53 -7.39
N TYR A 19 11.65 -2.98 -8.50
CA TYR A 19 11.83 -1.57 -8.85
C TYR A 19 11.30 -0.64 -7.75
N TYR A 20 10.09 -0.92 -7.25
CA TYR A 20 9.46 -0.10 -6.23
C TYR A 20 10.17 -0.20 -4.89
N ASP A 21 10.63 -1.39 -4.47
CA ASP A 21 11.39 -1.57 -3.24
C ASP A 21 12.73 -0.83 -3.30
N THR A 22 13.42 -0.91 -4.44
CA THR A 22 14.67 -0.17 -4.69
C THR A 22 14.45 1.35 -4.62
N PHE A 23 13.37 1.83 -5.24
CA PHE A 23 13.03 3.25 -5.23
C PHE A 23 12.67 3.73 -3.82
N LEU A 24 11.86 2.99 -3.08
CA LEU A 24 11.43 3.34 -1.72
C LEU A 24 12.62 3.39 -0.76
N HIS A 25 13.52 2.42 -0.81
CA HIS A 25 14.74 2.45 -0.01
C HIS A 25 15.61 3.66 -0.36
N SER A 26 15.79 3.93 -1.65
CA SER A 26 16.59 5.07 -2.11
C SER A 26 15.97 6.41 -1.68
N TYR A 27 14.64 6.51 -1.75
CA TYR A 27 13.89 7.67 -1.31
C TYR A 27 14.05 7.89 0.20
N ILE A 28 13.77 6.87 1.01
CA ILE A 28 13.88 6.95 2.48
C ILE A 28 15.31 7.30 2.89
N ALA A 29 16.32 6.72 2.24
CA ALA A 29 17.72 7.05 2.50
C ALA A 29 18.05 8.50 2.14
N ALA A 30 17.57 8.98 0.99
CA ALA A 30 17.80 10.36 0.54
C ALA A 30 17.08 11.39 1.42
N THR A 31 15.92 11.02 1.98
CA THR A 31 15.14 11.90 2.86
C THR A 31 15.44 11.69 4.33
N ALA A 32 16.35 10.79 4.72
CA ALA A 32 16.63 10.53 6.14
C ALA A 32 17.16 11.77 6.90
N SER A 33 17.79 12.71 6.20
CA SER A 33 18.35 13.94 6.77
C SER A 33 17.36 15.11 6.80
N THR A 34 16.25 15.00 6.07
CA THR A 34 15.15 15.95 6.11
C THR A 34 14.05 15.30 6.95
N GLN A 35 13.34 16.01 7.83
CA GLN A 35 12.24 15.39 8.62
C GLN A 35 11.03 14.95 7.76
N ALA A 36 11.24 14.65 6.48
CA ALA A 36 10.21 14.16 5.59
C ALA A 36 9.80 12.74 6.02
N SER A 37 8.51 12.58 6.28
CA SER A 37 7.91 11.29 6.60
C SER A 37 7.94 10.36 5.38
N LYS A 38 7.98 9.04 5.66
CA LYS A 38 7.77 8.01 4.64
C LYS A 38 6.44 8.29 3.93
N PRO A 39 6.37 8.24 2.59
CA PRO A 39 5.12 8.45 1.88
C PRO A 39 4.15 7.32 2.19
N LEU A 40 2.85 7.64 2.24
CA LEU A 40 1.80 6.64 2.37
C LEU A 40 1.77 5.73 1.13
N LEU A 41 1.87 4.43 1.35
CA LEU A 41 1.88 3.40 0.33
C LEU A 41 0.50 2.75 0.21
N ALA A 42 -0.38 3.34 -0.60
CA ALA A 42 -1.70 2.79 -0.90
C ALA A 42 -1.73 2.06 -2.26
N ALA A 43 -2.41 0.92 -2.37
CA ALA A 43 -2.68 0.23 -3.63
C ALA A 43 -4.16 0.29 -4.00
N LEU A 44 -4.44 0.33 -5.31
CA LEU A 44 -5.77 0.09 -5.85
C LEU A 44 -5.78 -1.33 -6.43
N ALA A 45 -6.74 -2.15 -6.04
CA ALA A 45 -6.80 -3.56 -6.38
C ALA A 45 -8.21 -3.98 -6.77
N LEU A 46 -8.33 -4.88 -7.74
CA LEU A 46 -9.56 -5.63 -7.98
C LEU A 46 -9.74 -6.73 -6.94
N ARG A 47 -10.97 -7.25 -6.80
CA ARG A 47 -11.28 -8.35 -5.87
C ARG A 47 -10.34 -9.55 -6.06
N GLU A 48 -10.10 -9.92 -7.31
CA GLU A 48 -9.28 -11.07 -7.71
C GLU A 48 -7.79 -10.86 -7.42
N GLN A 49 -7.37 -9.61 -7.25
CA GLN A 49 -5.99 -9.26 -6.91
C GLN A 49 -5.74 -9.26 -5.41
N VAL A 50 -6.77 -9.38 -4.57
CA VAL A 50 -6.64 -9.43 -3.11
C VAL A 50 -6.74 -10.87 -2.63
N LEU A 51 -5.61 -11.40 -2.15
CA LEU A 51 -5.46 -12.76 -1.66
C LEU A 51 -5.54 -12.81 -0.13
N ASP A 52 -5.72 -14.02 0.42
CA ASP A 52 -5.56 -14.23 1.86
C ASP A 52 -4.13 -13.96 2.32
N GLU A 53 -3.98 -13.61 3.59
CA GLU A 53 -2.68 -13.30 4.20
C GLU A 53 -1.66 -14.44 4.01
N GLY A 54 -0.41 -14.07 3.71
CA GLY A 54 0.70 -15.02 3.56
C GLY A 54 0.71 -15.77 2.23
N LYS A 55 -0.16 -15.40 1.28
CA LYS A 55 -0.14 -15.97 -0.08
C LYS A 55 0.93 -15.36 -0.97
N ILE A 56 1.42 -14.17 -0.63
CA ILE A 56 2.54 -13.55 -1.33
C ILE A 56 3.84 -13.91 -0.59
N PRO A 57 4.80 -14.58 -1.25
CA PRO A 57 6.12 -14.76 -0.67
C PRO A 57 6.79 -13.39 -0.56
N VAL A 58 7.31 -13.10 0.64
CA VAL A 58 7.99 -11.85 0.95
C VAL A 58 9.44 -12.11 1.32
N GLU A 59 10.30 -11.18 0.94
CA GLU A 59 11.68 -11.11 1.39
C GLU A 59 11.84 -10.01 2.45
N ALA A 60 12.91 -10.07 3.24
CA ALA A 60 13.15 -9.13 4.34
C ALA A 60 13.27 -7.66 3.89
N HIS A 61 13.49 -7.43 2.61
CA HIS A 61 13.64 -6.10 2.01
C HIS A 61 12.35 -5.60 1.33
N ASP A 62 11.27 -6.39 1.33
CA ASP A 62 10.01 -5.98 0.73
C ASP A 62 9.28 -4.97 1.62
N CYS A 63 8.88 -3.85 1.02
CA CYS A 63 8.10 -2.84 1.72
C CYS A 63 6.62 -3.23 1.74
N LYS A 64 6.04 -3.43 2.93
CA LYS A 64 4.59 -3.55 3.08
C LYS A 64 3.86 -2.26 2.69
N LEU A 65 2.63 -2.45 2.19
CA LEU A 65 1.68 -1.36 1.96
C LEU A 65 1.07 -0.89 3.28
N ASP A 66 0.58 0.34 3.26
CA ASP A 66 -0.18 0.93 4.36
C ASP A 66 -1.69 0.75 4.15
N MET A 67 -2.12 0.62 2.89
CA MET A 67 -3.54 0.52 2.54
C MET A 67 -3.75 -0.22 1.22
N ILE A 68 -4.85 -0.97 1.14
CA ILE A 68 -5.38 -1.53 -0.11
C ILE A 68 -6.82 -1.06 -0.27
N VAL A 69 -7.08 -0.41 -1.40
CA VAL A 69 -8.41 0.04 -1.80
C VAL A 69 -8.94 -0.93 -2.84
N CYS A 70 -10.07 -1.57 -2.57
CA CYS A 70 -10.71 -2.51 -3.46
C CYS A 70 -12.24 -2.30 -3.49
N PRO A 71 -12.98 -2.95 -4.41
CA PRO A 71 -14.43 -2.76 -4.51
C PRO A 71 -15.20 -3.12 -3.22
N GLU A 72 -14.62 -3.96 -2.37
CA GLU A 72 -15.21 -4.39 -1.10
C GLU A 72 -14.98 -3.39 0.04
N GLY A 73 -14.07 -2.44 -0.15
CA GLY A 73 -13.74 -1.41 0.84
C GLY A 73 -12.26 -1.08 0.91
N ILE A 74 -11.85 -0.54 2.06
CA ILE A 74 -10.48 -0.12 2.33
C ILE A 74 -9.92 -1.00 3.43
N LEU A 75 -8.81 -1.68 3.15
CA LEU A 75 -8.00 -2.39 4.14
C LEU A 75 -6.86 -1.47 4.58
N THR A 76 -6.64 -1.34 5.88
CA THR A 76 -5.58 -0.49 6.47
C THR A 76 -4.65 -1.32 7.33
N ASN A 77 -3.35 -1.07 7.20
CA ASN A 77 -2.33 -1.74 7.99
C ASN A 77 -2.18 -1.06 9.36
N GLU A 78 -2.43 -1.79 10.44
CA GLU A 78 -2.34 -1.28 11.81
C GLU A 78 -0.89 -1.01 12.25
N ASP A 79 0.08 -1.65 11.59
CA ASP A 79 1.51 -1.44 11.86
C ASP A 79 2.03 -0.10 11.31
N THR A 80 1.26 0.58 10.47
CA THR A 80 1.63 1.89 9.93
C THR A 80 1.32 2.99 10.96
N PRO A 81 2.28 3.86 11.32
CA PRO A 81 2.00 5.04 12.14
C PRO A 81 1.04 5.96 11.35
N MET A 82 -0.26 5.85 11.63
CA MET A 82 -1.28 6.69 11.01
C MET A 82 -1.20 8.10 11.59
N GLU A 83 -0.43 8.97 10.96
CA GLU A 83 -0.72 10.41 10.93
C GLU A 83 -1.62 10.72 9.73
N LEU A 84 -2.71 9.96 9.56
CA LEU A 84 -3.73 10.26 8.56
C LEU A 84 -4.82 11.07 9.23
N GLY A 85 -4.79 12.39 9.06
CA GLY A 85 -5.86 13.26 9.53
C GLY A 85 -7.21 12.80 8.98
N GLU A 86 -8.26 12.87 9.81
CA GLU A 86 -9.62 12.36 9.53
C GLU A 86 -10.17 12.74 8.15
N GLY A 87 -9.77 13.90 7.60
CA GLY A 87 -10.18 14.38 6.28
C GLY A 87 -9.68 13.53 5.09
N VAL A 88 -8.53 12.86 5.21
CA VAL A 88 -7.99 11.99 4.14
C VAL A 88 -8.79 10.70 4.06
N MET A 89 -9.09 10.10 5.21
CA MET A 89 -9.91 8.88 5.30
C MET A 89 -11.33 9.13 4.77
N ALA A 90 -11.94 10.27 5.13
CA ALA A 90 -13.25 10.66 4.61
C ALA A 90 -13.26 10.86 3.07
N SER A 91 -12.20 11.47 2.51
CA SER A 91 -12.08 11.66 1.06
C SER A 91 -11.86 10.34 0.31
N MET A 92 -11.08 9.41 0.88
CA MET A 92 -10.84 8.10 0.27
C MET A 92 -12.10 7.23 0.23
N VAL A 93 -12.89 7.21 1.31
CA VAL A 93 -14.19 6.51 1.33
C VAL A 93 -15.13 7.08 0.26
N GLY A 94 -15.16 8.40 0.08
CA GLY A 94 -15.92 9.04 -1.00
C GLY A 94 -15.46 8.62 -2.40
N MET A 95 -14.14 8.42 -2.60
CA MET A 95 -13.57 7.99 -3.89
C MET A 95 -13.93 6.55 -4.26
N VAL A 96 -13.98 5.64 -3.28
CA VAL A 96 -14.45 4.25 -3.48
C VAL A 96 -15.93 4.23 -3.87
N GLY A 97 -16.75 5.08 -3.24
CA GLY A 97 -18.17 5.21 -3.57
C GLY A 97 -18.43 5.67 -5.02
N MET A 98 -17.54 6.48 -5.62
CA MET A 98 -17.66 6.91 -7.02
C MET A 98 -17.23 5.85 -8.04
N LEU A 99 -16.39 4.89 -7.66
CA LEU A 99 -15.93 3.81 -8.56
C LEU A 99 -16.92 2.63 -8.63
N ALA A 100 -17.94 2.62 -7.77
CA ALA A 100 -18.92 1.53 -7.67
C ALA A 100 -20.20 1.75 -8.51
N HIS A 101 -20.23 2.74 -9.42
CA HIS A 101 -21.39 3.05 -10.28
C HIS A 101 -21.07 3.01 -11.77
#